data_AF-A0A535X1I3-F1
#
_entry.id   AF-A0A535X1I3-F1
#
_cell.length_a   1.000
_cell.length_b   1.000
_cell.length_c   1.000
_cell.angle_alpha   90.00
_cell.angle_beta   90.00
_cell.angle_gamma   90.00
#
_symmetry.space_group_name_H-M   'P 1'
#
loop_
_entity.id
_entity.type
_entity.pdbx_description
1 polymer ?
#
loop_
_entity_poly.entity_id
_entity_poly.type
_entity_poly.pdbx_seq_one_letter_code
_entity_poly.pdbx_strand_id
1 'polypeptide(L)'
;MTCNGVWQAPCAARILAAPMLLSRRGPRLGQAFALTVMLALLAGRPASFASAASPQPKLCGYEYPHDTRFVVEDGGSDSAGNSLQLCAEYTRHGGPKILGLPISRPFRIGSELYQAFEFAVLRWRQDVGDAVLVDVLDLLHSGGRDGGLLRLGIPPAQAPTLDWLTDPVLRETYLHSVHPKYGLPTSPPTPVGPYVVQRFQRGLMRRFVDPPPVDLPGVVTRLNEDAPPVERLMVGDLLRSSAMIPPRALVADRGLDPQAYNWTAAPDAPESFWSGAGQSVGGWDLLLHRAGAFDIGTAGGDDSSMSDEVFHATSM
;
A
#
# COMPACT_ATOMS: atom_id res chain seq x y z
N MET A 1 -15.91 -17.61 -45.67
CA MET A 1 -16.67 -16.58 -44.93
C MET A 1 -15.69 -15.48 -44.54
N THR A 2 -15.78 -14.36 -45.22
CA THR A 2 -14.91 -13.19 -45.07
C THR A 2 -15.73 -12.07 -44.42
N CYS A 3 -15.31 -11.57 -43.27
CA CYS A 3 -15.88 -10.37 -42.64
C CYS A 3 -14.84 -9.25 -42.66
N ASN A 4 -15.05 -8.29 -43.57
CA ASN A 4 -14.49 -6.94 -43.52
C ASN A 4 -15.39 -6.09 -42.62
N GLY A 5 -14.80 -5.40 -41.64
CA GLY A 5 -15.51 -4.48 -40.73
C GLY A 5 -14.71 -3.21 -40.51
N VAL A 6 -15.08 -2.16 -41.24
CA VAL A 6 -14.56 -0.79 -41.18
C VAL A 6 -15.14 -0.09 -39.95
N TRP A 7 -14.31 0.51 -39.10
CA TRP A 7 -14.75 1.37 -38.00
C TRP A 7 -14.46 2.85 -38.31
N GLN A 8 -15.55 3.63 -38.36
CA GLN A 8 -15.58 5.08 -38.53
C GLN A 8 -15.42 5.79 -37.17
N ALA A 9 -14.67 6.90 -37.17
CA ALA A 9 -14.47 7.79 -36.02
C ALA A 9 -15.66 8.76 -35.80
N PRO A 10 -15.95 9.20 -34.56
CA PRO A 10 -16.94 10.24 -34.33
C PRO A 10 -16.35 11.67 -34.20
N CYS A 11 -17.07 12.56 -34.89
CA CYS A 11 -17.16 14.02 -34.91
C CYS A 11 -16.60 14.85 -33.75
N ALA A 12 -15.84 15.88 -34.15
CA ALA A 12 -15.53 17.08 -33.39
C ALA A 12 -16.75 18.02 -33.25
N ALA A 13 -17.03 18.49 -32.03
CA ALA A 13 -18.00 19.53 -31.75
C ALA A 13 -17.34 20.92 -31.77
N ARG A 14 -17.78 21.79 -32.68
CA ARG A 14 -17.41 23.21 -32.79
C ARG A 14 -18.33 24.03 -31.88
N ILE A 15 -17.76 24.72 -30.89
CA ILE A 15 -18.47 25.74 -30.10
C ILE A 15 -18.32 27.09 -30.83
N LEU A 16 -19.45 27.68 -31.21
CA LEU A 16 -19.57 29.02 -31.79
C LEU A 16 -19.67 30.06 -30.67
N ALA A 17 -18.78 31.05 -30.66
CA ALA A 17 -18.86 32.23 -29.82
C ALA A 17 -19.67 33.33 -30.52
N ALA A 18 -20.65 33.90 -29.82
CA ALA A 18 -21.43 35.05 -30.27
C ALA A 18 -20.82 36.37 -29.77
N PRO A 19 -20.69 37.41 -30.61
CA PRO A 19 -20.33 38.74 -30.15
C PRO A 19 -21.58 39.53 -29.75
N MET A 20 -21.68 39.90 -28.46
CA MET A 20 -22.73 40.80 -27.97
C MET A 20 -22.19 42.25 -28.02
N LEU A 21 -22.68 43.01 -29.01
CA LEU A 21 -22.50 44.45 -29.13
C LEU A 21 -23.49 45.16 -28.21
N LEU A 22 -23.01 45.83 -27.16
CA LEU A 22 -23.81 46.72 -26.32
C LEU A 22 -23.44 48.19 -26.58
N SER A 23 -24.47 48.89 -27.05
CA SER A 23 -24.51 50.28 -27.49
C SER A 23 -24.42 51.26 -26.32
N ARG A 24 -23.59 52.30 -26.52
CA ARG A 24 -23.51 53.52 -25.69
C ARG A 24 -24.66 54.48 -26.01
N ARG A 25 -25.22 55.15 -24.98
CA ARG A 25 -25.48 56.62 -24.91
C ARG A 25 -26.25 57.02 -23.63
N GLY A 26 -25.82 58.10 -22.98
CA GLY A 26 -26.66 58.88 -22.04
C GLY A 26 -25.92 59.47 -20.83
N PRO A 27 -26.20 60.69 -20.35
CA PRO A 27 -25.16 61.63 -19.92
C PRO A 27 -25.06 61.92 -18.41
N ARG A 28 -23.84 62.32 -18.03
CA ARG A 28 -23.40 63.35 -17.07
C ARG A 28 -24.41 63.85 -16.02
N LEU A 29 -24.14 63.58 -14.74
CA LEU A 29 -23.98 64.55 -13.65
C LEU A 29 -23.58 63.77 -12.37
N GLY A 30 -22.40 64.01 -11.81
CA GLY A 30 -21.96 63.36 -10.55
C GLY A 30 -20.52 62.83 -10.52
N GLN A 31 -19.67 63.25 -11.45
CA GLN A 31 -18.33 62.68 -11.66
C GLN A 31 -17.22 63.19 -10.70
N ALA A 32 -17.57 63.92 -9.64
CA ALA A 32 -16.56 64.49 -8.72
C ALA A 32 -16.47 63.81 -7.35
N PHE A 33 -17.43 62.97 -6.94
CA PHE A 33 -17.37 62.24 -5.66
C PHE A 33 -17.13 60.73 -5.80
N ALA A 34 -17.37 60.14 -6.98
CA ALA A 34 -17.17 58.70 -7.19
C ALA A 34 -15.69 58.31 -7.36
N LEU A 35 -14.80 59.24 -7.75
CA LEU A 35 -13.39 58.92 -8.00
C LEU A 35 -12.59 58.66 -6.71
N THR A 36 -12.96 59.29 -5.58
CA THR A 36 -12.24 59.12 -4.31
C THR A 36 -12.64 57.82 -3.59
N VAL A 37 -13.89 57.38 -3.71
CA VAL A 37 -14.34 56.09 -3.14
C VAL A 37 -13.85 54.91 -3.99
N MET A 38 -13.74 55.06 -5.31
CA MET A 38 -13.21 54.01 -6.20
C MET A 38 -11.68 53.84 -6.05
N LEU A 39 -10.93 54.90 -5.71
CA LEU A 39 -9.49 54.78 -5.40
C LEU A 39 -9.24 54.11 -4.04
N ALA A 40 -10.12 54.30 -3.05
CA ALA A 40 -10.03 53.62 -1.76
C ALA A 40 -10.38 52.11 -1.83
N LEU A 41 -11.26 51.71 -2.76
CA LEU A 41 -11.62 50.30 -2.98
C LEU A 41 -10.57 49.51 -3.79
N LEU A 42 -9.64 50.18 -4.48
CA LEU A 42 -8.54 49.52 -5.19
C LEU A 42 -7.30 49.27 -4.32
N ALA A 43 -7.18 49.97 -3.18
CA ALA A 43 -6.08 49.79 -2.22
C ALA A 43 -6.30 48.60 -1.24
N GLY A 44 -7.50 48.02 -1.22
CA GLY A 44 -7.88 46.94 -0.30
C GLY A 44 -7.94 45.55 -0.96
N ARG A 45 -7.23 45.30 -2.06
CA ARG A 45 -7.12 43.93 -2.58
C ARG A 45 -6.33 43.11 -1.56
N PRO A 46 -6.92 42.10 -0.89
CA PRO A 46 -6.15 41.22 -0.03
C PRO A 46 -5.03 40.65 -0.90
N ALA A 47 -3.78 40.85 -0.46
CA ALA A 47 -2.65 40.17 -1.06
C ALA A 47 -3.01 38.69 -1.05
N SER A 48 -3.30 38.14 -2.23
CA SER A 48 -3.48 36.70 -2.36
C SER A 48 -2.08 36.14 -2.15
N PHE A 49 -1.81 35.70 -0.93
CA PHE A 49 -0.64 34.88 -0.67
C PHE A 49 -0.87 33.63 -1.51
N ALA A 50 -0.18 33.56 -2.65
CA ALA A 50 0.01 32.30 -3.33
C ALA A 50 0.73 31.41 -2.32
N SER A 51 -0.04 30.53 -1.66
CA SER A 51 0.55 29.44 -0.91
C SER A 51 1.32 28.63 -1.94
N ALA A 52 2.65 28.79 -1.93
CA ALA A 52 3.50 27.90 -2.69
C ALA A 52 3.16 26.50 -2.20
N ALA A 53 2.53 25.70 -3.07
CA ALA A 53 2.23 24.32 -2.74
C ALA A 53 3.54 23.68 -2.30
N SER A 54 3.62 23.24 -1.05
CA SER A 54 4.79 22.52 -0.56
C SER A 54 5.07 21.37 -1.53
N PRO A 55 6.33 21.14 -1.92
CA PRO A 55 6.66 20.03 -2.79
C PRO A 55 6.07 18.76 -2.19
N GLN A 56 5.40 17.97 -3.03
CA GLN A 56 4.80 16.71 -2.58
C GLN A 56 5.89 15.84 -1.94
N PRO A 57 5.61 15.19 -0.79
CA PRO A 57 6.55 14.26 -0.21
C PRO A 57 6.94 13.20 -1.23
N LYS A 58 8.19 12.72 -1.19
CA LYS A 58 8.66 11.63 -2.03
C LYS A 58 9.02 10.46 -1.15
N LEU A 59 8.49 9.28 -1.46
CA LEU A 59 8.84 8.04 -0.78
C LEU A 59 10.18 7.57 -1.32
N CYS A 60 11.32 7.84 -0.67
CA CYS A 60 12.61 7.38 -1.20
C CYS A 60 12.91 7.81 -2.64
N GLY A 61 12.44 8.99 -3.04
CA GLY A 61 12.53 9.48 -4.42
C GLY A 61 11.43 8.98 -5.36
N TYR A 62 10.55 8.08 -4.92
CA TYR A 62 9.33 7.70 -5.64
C TYR A 62 8.22 8.74 -5.44
N GLU A 63 7.41 8.95 -6.48
CA GLU A 63 6.20 9.76 -6.38
C GLU A 63 5.23 9.12 -5.39
N TYR A 64 4.75 9.91 -4.45
CA TYR A 64 3.99 9.45 -3.31
C TYR A 64 2.50 9.41 -3.68
N PRO A 65 1.84 8.24 -3.66
CA PRO A 65 0.40 8.18 -3.93
C PRO A 65 -0.34 8.96 -2.84
N HIS A 66 -1.27 9.84 -3.26
CA HIS A 66 -1.98 10.76 -2.35
C HIS A 66 -2.82 10.04 -1.26
N ASP A 67 -3.07 8.75 -1.43
CA ASP A 67 -3.87 7.89 -0.57
C ASP A 67 -3.06 7.16 0.51
N THR A 68 -1.75 6.99 0.34
CA THR A 68 -0.91 6.41 1.41
C THR A 68 -0.57 7.50 2.43
N ARG A 69 -0.55 7.19 3.72
CA ARG A 69 -0.14 8.16 4.75
C ARG A 69 1.06 7.66 5.58
N PHE A 70 1.76 6.66 5.07
CA PHE A 70 2.95 6.10 5.68
C PHE A 70 4.18 6.44 4.84
N VAL A 71 5.24 6.89 5.50
CA VAL A 71 6.50 7.26 4.87
C VAL A 71 7.57 6.21 5.13
N VAL A 72 8.53 6.14 4.21
CA VAL A 72 9.75 5.36 4.32
C VAL A 72 10.88 6.35 4.11
N GLU A 73 11.68 6.55 5.14
CA GLU A 73 12.72 7.57 5.16
C GLU A 73 13.99 6.97 5.76
N ASP A 74 15.15 7.50 5.34
CA ASP A 74 16.37 7.35 6.11
C ASP A 74 16.33 8.37 7.23
N GLY A 75 16.65 7.97 8.46
CA GLY A 75 16.61 8.90 9.57
C GLY A 75 16.61 8.26 10.93
N GLY A 76 16.94 9.06 11.94
CA GLY A 76 17.12 8.59 13.30
C GLY A 76 18.34 7.69 13.46
N SER A 77 18.44 7.09 14.65
CA SER A 77 19.51 6.16 14.99
C SER A 77 18.94 4.92 15.63
N ASP A 78 19.60 3.78 15.42
CA ASP A 78 19.35 2.59 16.23
C ASP A 78 19.84 2.78 17.68
N SER A 79 19.66 1.76 18.53
CA SER A 79 20.10 1.83 19.93
C SER A 79 21.62 1.93 20.10
N ALA A 80 22.40 1.66 19.05
CA ALA A 80 23.86 1.82 19.03
C ALA A 80 24.29 3.19 18.46
N GLY A 81 23.35 4.05 18.06
CA GLY A 81 23.64 5.36 17.48
C GLY A 81 23.92 5.33 15.98
N ASN A 82 23.80 4.18 15.31
CA ASN A 82 24.00 4.09 13.86
C ASN A 82 22.80 4.67 13.14
N SER A 83 23.03 5.40 12.05
CA SER A 83 21.95 5.92 11.21
C SER A 83 21.14 4.79 10.58
N LEU A 84 19.82 4.87 10.68
CA LEU A 84 18.91 3.93 10.02
C LEU A 84 18.82 4.29 8.53
N GLN A 85 19.15 3.34 7.66
CA GLN A 85 19.09 3.52 6.20
C GLN A 85 17.91 2.73 5.58
N LEU A 86 16.73 2.84 6.18
CA LEU A 86 15.57 2.03 5.78
C LEU A 86 15.11 2.33 4.35
N CYS A 87 15.31 3.56 3.88
CA CYS A 87 14.95 3.99 2.54
C CYS A 87 15.91 3.45 1.47
N ALA A 88 17.22 3.44 1.78
CA ALA A 88 18.20 2.75 0.95
C ALA A 88 17.87 1.24 0.85
N GLU A 89 17.51 0.61 1.97
CA GLU A 89 17.15 -0.79 2.03
C GLU A 89 15.83 -1.12 1.30
N TYR A 90 14.80 -0.28 1.46
CA TYR A 90 13.56 -0.38 0.69
C TYR A 90 13.84 -0.38 -0.82
N THR A 91 14.69 0.53 -1.28
CA THR A 91 15.11 0.60 -2.69
C THR A 91 15.91 -0.63 -3.09
N ARG A 92 16.86 -1.08 -2.26
CA ARG A 92 17.69 -2.30 -2.49
C ARG A 92 16.84 -3.55 -2.65
N HIS A 93 15.75 -3.67 -1.89
CA HIS A 93 14.81 -4.79 -1.98
C HIS A 93 13.78 -4.64 -3.11
N GLY A 94 13.87 -3.59 -3.92
CA GLY A 94 13.10 -3.38 -5.14
C GLY A 94 11.95 -2.40 -5.03
N GLY A 95 11.87 -1.67 -3.91
CA GLY A 95 10.95 -0.55 -3.69
C GLY A 95 9.48 -0.90 -3.93
N PRO A 96 8.67 0.04 -4.45
CA PRO A 96 7.22 -0.14 -4.54
C PRO A 96 6.81 -1.26 -5.50
N LYS A 97 7.62 -1.55 -6.52
CA LYS A 97 7.33 -2.65 -7.47
C LYS A 97 7.34 -4.01 -6.77
N ILE A 98 8.19 -4.16 -5.75
CA ILE A 98 8.42 -5.45 -5.09
C ILE A 98 7.72 -5.54 -3.74
N LEU A 99 7.94 -4.54 -2.89
CA LEU A 99 7.44 -4.52 -1.52
C LEU A 99 6.03 -3.91 -1.44
N GLY A 100 5.65 -3.13 -2.45
CA GLY A 100 4.43 -2.33 -2.42
C GLY A 100 4.60 -1.10 -1.57
N LEU A 101 3.48 -0.45 -1.29
CA LEU A 101 3.43 0.76 -0.49
C LEU A 101 3.57 0.43 1.01
N PRO A 102 4.14 1.35 1.82
CA PRO A 102 4.15 1.17 3.26
C PRO A 102 2.72 1.18 3.79
N ILE A 103 2.38 0.21 4.64
CA ILE A 103 1.07 0.09 5.31
C ILE A 103 1.16 0.32 6.81
N SER A 104 2.37 0.58 7.31
CA SER A 104 2.63 0.94 8.69
C SER A 104 3.74 1.98 8.79
N ARG A 105 3.76 2.66 9.93
CA ARG A 105 4.95 3.31 10.45
C ARG A 105 6.00 2.28 10.84
N PRO A 106 7.28 2.68 10.98
CA PRO A 106 8.27 1.88 11.68
C PRO A 106 7.83 1.61 13.13
N PHE A 107 8.01 0.37 13.59
CA PHE A 107 7.67 -0.09 14.95
C PHE A 107 8.74 -1.04 15.47
N ARG A 108 8.81 -1.19 16.80
CA ARG A 108 9.81 -2.03 17.47
C ARG A 108 9.18 -3.25 18.09
N ILE A 109 9.90 -4.36 18.00
CA ILE A 109 9.58 -5.59 18.73
C ILE A 109 10.86 -6.07 19.36
N GLY A 110 10.91 -6.04 20.69
CA GLY A 110 12.18 -6.12 21.41
C GLY A 110 13.11 -4.97 21.02
N SER A 111 14.35 -5.28 20.64
CA SER A 111 15.34 -4.30 20.19
C SER A 111 15.33 -4.06 18.68
N GLU A 112 14.61 -4.88 17.92
CA GLU A 112 14.59 -4.84 16.46
C GLU A 112 13.52 -3.88 15.94
N LEU A 113 13.81 -3.22 14.82
CA LEU A 113 12.92 -2.27 14.17
C LEU A 113 12.34 -2.92 12.90
N TYR A 114 11.04 -2.72 12.69
CA TYR A 114 10.26 -3.31 11.62
C TYR A 114 9.47 -2.23 10.89
N GLN A 115 9.20 -2.43 9.60
CA GLN A 115 8.17 -1.69 8.87
C GLN A 115 7.44 -2.63 7.91
N ALA A 116 6.11 -2.55 7.89
CA ALA A 116 5.27 -3.34 7.04
C ALA A 116 4.91 -2.59 5.74
N PHE A 117 4.93 -3.33 4.65
CA PHE A 117 4.56 -2.93 3.30
C PHE A 117 3.48 -3.88 2.78
N GLU A 118 2.75 -3.52 1.73
CA GLU A 118 1.68 -4.36 1.18
C GLU A 118 2.12 -5.83 0.98
N PHE A 119 3.29 -6.06 0.38
CA PHE A 119 3.77 -7.39 -0.01
C PHE A 119 4.96 -7.91 0.82
N ALA A 120 5.38 -7.21 1.88
CA ALA A 120 6.56 -7.60 2.64
C ALA A 120 6.64 -6.90 4.01
N VAL A 121 7.56 -7.37 4.85
CA VAL A 121 7.98 -6.66 6.06
C VAL A 121 9.50 -6.60 6.04
N LEU A 122 10.05 -5.39 6.24
CA LEU A 122 11.48 -5.22 6.46
C LEU A 122 11.77 -5.18 7.94
N ARG A 123 12.85 -5.84 8.33
CA ARG A 123 13.43 -5.81 9.67
C ARG A 123 14.84 -5.25 9.59
N TRP A 124 15.10 -4.18 10.32
CA TRP A 124 16.43 -3.61 10.48
C TRP A 124 17.26 -4.43 11.47
N ARG A 125 18.44 -4.84 11.03
CA ARG A 125 19.43 -5.59 11.80
C ARG A 125 20.56 -4.66 12.23
N GLN A 126 20.53 -4.25 13.49
CA GLN A 126 21.50 -3.31 14.04
C GLN A 126 22.94 -3.85 14.02
N ASP A 127 23.10 -5.17 14.12
CA ASP A 127 24.40 -5.85 14.18
C ASP A 127 25.19 -5.76 12.86
N VAL A 128 24.48 -5.69 11.74
CA VAL A 128 25.08 -5.64 10.39
C VAL A 128 24.77 -4.33 9.65
N GLY A 129 23.87 -3.51 10.16
CA GLY A 129 23.49 -2.23 9.55
C GLY A 129 22.72 -2.39 8.24
N ASP A 130 21.92 -3.46 8.10
CA ASP A 130 21.09 -3.73 6.93
C ASP A 130 19.63 -4.01 7.30
N ALA A 131 18.75 -4.11 6.31
CA ALA A 131 17.41 -4.64 6.49
C ALA A 131 17.24 -5.97 5.76
N VAL A 132 16.53 -6.89 6.39
CA VAL A 132 16.18 -8.19 5.82
C VAL A 132 14.67 -8.32 5.70
N LEU A 133 14.22 -9.11 4.73
CA LEU A 133 12.82 -9.49 4.62
C LEU A 133 12.47 -10.49 5.72
N VAL A 134 11.39 -10.24 6.44
CA VAL A 134 10.89 -11.14 7.48
C VAL A 134 10.19 -12.33 6.83
N ASP A 135 10.38 -13.53 7.40
CA ASP A 135 9.64 -14.75 7.07
C ASP A 135 8.21 -14.67 7.64
N VAL A 136 7.41 -13.74 7.10
CA VAL A 136 6.07 -13.36 7.60
C VAL A 136 5.13 -14.54 7.75
N LEU A 137 5.17 -15.50 6.83
CA LEU A 137 4.29 -16.66 6.89
C LEU A 137 4.80 -17.71 7.87
N ASP A 138 6.10 -17.82 8.10
CA ASP A 138 6.65 -18.67 9.18
C ASP A 138 6.33 -18.08 10.55
N LEU A 139 6.35 -16.75 10.66
CA LEU A 139 5.94 -15.99 11.84
C LEU A 139 4.46 -16.23 12.17
N LEU A 140 3.57 -16.13 11.18
CA LEU A 140 2.14 -16.42 11.32
C LEU A 140 1.88 -17.89 11.69
N HIS A 141 2.64 -18.83 11.10
CA HIS A 141 2.57 -20.25 11.46
C HIS A 141 2.95 -20.47 12.93
N SER A 142 4.10 -19.92 13.34
CA SER A 142 4.62 -20.03 14.70
C SER A 142 3.68 -19.39 15.74
N GLY A 143 2.94 -18.35 15.34
CA GLY A 143 1.88 -17.73 16.14
C GLY A 143 0.54 -18.48 16.13
N GLY A 144 0.47 -19.68 15.55
CA GLY A 144 -0.74 -20.51 15.51
C GLY A 144 -1.87 -19.98 14.61
N ARG A 145 -1.55 -19.12 13.63
CA ARG A 145 -2.55 -18.46 12.77
C ARG A 145 -2.99 -19.27 11.56
N ASP A 146 -2.42 -20.46 11.36
CA ASP A 146 -2.72 -21.33 10.21
C ASP A 146 -4.20 -21.67 10.05
N GLY A 147 -4.97 -21.79 11.14
CA GLY A 147 -6.41 -22.03 11.05
C GLY A 147 -7.18 -20.86 10.43
N GLY A 148 -6.73 -19.61 10.64
CA GLY A 148 -7.29 -18.42 10.00
C GLY A 148 -6.85 -18.33 8.54
N LEU A 149 -5.57 -18.56 8.28
CA LEU A 149 -5.00 -18.60 6.93
C LEU A 149 -5.67 -19.66 6.05
N LEU A 150 -5.98 -20.84 6.58
CA LEU A 150 -6.67 -21.91 5.85
C LEU A 150 -8.06 -21.47 5.38
N ARG A 151 -8.80 -20.69 6.19
CA ARG A 151 -10.10 -20.13 5.78
C ARG A 151 -9.98 -19.12 4.64
N LEU A 152 -8.82 -18.49 4.49
CA LEU A 152 -8.49 -17.62 3.35
C LEU A 152 -7.91 -18.40 2.16
N GLY A 153 -7.89 -19.73 2.23
CA GLY A 153 -7.34 -20.57 1.16
C GLY A 153 -5.81 -20.65 1.15
N ILE A 154 -5.15 -20.35 2.26
CA ILE A 154 -3.69 -20.43 2.40
C ILE A 154 -3.36 -21.76 3.11
N PRO A 155 -2.62 -22.69 2.49
CA PRO A 155 -2.33 -23.98 3.09
C PRO A 155 -1.46 -23.82 4.36
N PRO A 156 -1.57 -24.74 5.33
CA PRO A 156 -0.70 -24.73 6.51
C PRO A 156 0.76 -24.91 6.11
N ALA A 157 1.68 -24.36 6.92
CA ALA A 157 3.11 -24.52 6.64
C ALA A 157 3.58 -25.94 6.94
N GLN A 158 4.58 -26.37 6.18
CA GLN A 158 5.36 -27.59 6.31
C GLN A 158 6.86 -27.23 6.29
N ALA A 159 7.72 -28.23 6.51
CA ALA A 159 9.16 -28.04 6.44
C ALA A 159 9.56 -27.37 5.10
N PRO A 160 10.36 -26.28 5.14
CA PRO A 160 10.77 -25.60 3.92
C PRO A 160 11.60 -26.50 3.01
N THR A 161 11.20 -26.65 1.74
CA THR A 161 11.96 -27.42 0.74
C THR A 161 11.64 -26.95 -0.68
N LEU A 162 12.63 -27.02 -1.57
CA LEU A 162 12.44 -26.79 -3.00
C LEU A 162 11.64 -27.91 -3.68
N ASP A 163 11.54 -29.09 -3.07
CA ASP A 163 10.79 -30.23 -3.61
C ASP A 163 9.29 -29.96 -3.72
N TRP A 164 8.79 -28.95 -3.00
CA TRP A 164 7.42 -28.48 -3.13
C TRP A 164 7.16 -27.71 -4.43
N LEU A 165 8.15 -27.34 -5.24
CA LEU A 165 7.93 -26.65 -6.52
C LEU A 165 7.47 -27.62 -7.62
N THR A 166 6.32 -28.27 -7.42
CA THR A 166 5.79 -29.29 -8.34
C THR A 166 4.91 -28.70 -9.45
N ASP A 167 4.34 -27.50 -9.26
CA ASP A 167 3.60 -26.78 -10.30
C ASP A 167 4.60 -26.06 -11.23
N PRO A 168 4.61 -26.35 -12.56
CA PRO A 168 5.64 -25.86 -13.46
C PRO A 168 5.63 -24.33 -13.61
N VAL A 169 4.46 -23.69 -13.60
CA VAL A 169 4.33 -22.23 -13.77
C VAL A 169 4.77 -21.50 -12.51
N LEU A 170 4.36 -21.99 -11.33
CA LEU A 170 4.81 -21.43 -10.05
C LEU A 170 6.31 -21.63 -9.86
N ARG A 171 6.84 -22.81 -10.21
CA ARG A 171 8.29 -23.09 -10.19
C ARG A 171 9.06 -22.13 -11.09
N GLU A 172 8.64 -21.97 -12.34
CA GLU A 172 9.33 -21.07 -13.26
C GLU A 172 9.27 -19.62 -12.78
N THR A 173 8.10 -19.15 -12.34
CA THR A 173 7.92 -17.81 -11.75
C THR A 173 8.87 -17.61 -10.57
N TYR A 174 8.95 -18.61 -9.68
CA TYR A 174 9.81 -18.60 -8.51
C TYR A 174 11.30 -18.48 -8.87
N LEU A 175 11.77 -19.31 -9.80
CA LEU A 175 13.17 -19.35 -10.22
C LEU A 175 13.61 -18.11 -11.00
N HIS A 176 12.71 -17.45 -11.73
CA HIS A 176 13.09 -16.35 -12.62
C HIS A 176 13.43 -15.03 -11.91
N SER A 177 12.73 -14.66 -10.84
CA SER A 177 12.81 -13.26 -10.38
C SER A 177 12.44 -13.00 -8.92
N VAL A 178 12.05 -14.03 -8.17
CA VAL A 178 11.44 -13.85 -6.85
C VAL A 178 12.02 -14.75 -5.74
N HIS A 179 12.84 -15.76 -6.08
CA HIS A 179 13.40 -16.73 -5.13
C HIS A 179 13.95 -16.12 -3.83
N PRO A 180 14.87 -15.13 -3.84
CA PRO A 180 15.41 -14.56 -2.59
C PRO A 180 14.37 -13.82 -1.76
N LYS A 181 13.31 -13.30 -2.40
CA LYS A 181 12.31 -12.44 -1.79
C LYS A 181 11.20 -13.23 -1.09
N TYR A 182 10.91 -14.43 -1.58
CA TYR A 182 9.87 -15.29 -1.03
C TYR A 182 10.38 -16.27 0.03
N GLY A 183 11.69 -16.52 0.06
CA GLY A 183 12.25 -17.62 0.85
C GLY A 183 11.89 -18.97 0.25
N LEU A 184 12.08 -20.05 1.00
CA LEU A 184 11.78 -21.40 0.54
C LEU A 184 10.26 -21.66 0.48
N PRO A 185 9.78 -22.55 -0.40
CA PRO A 185 8.41 -23.02 -0.36
C PRO A 185 8.16 -23.80 0.94
N THR A 186 7.01 -23.59 1.56
CA THR A 186 6.59 -24.24 2.82
C THR A 186 5.30 -25.03 2.66
N SER A 187 4.83 -25.23 1.42
CA SER A 187 3.69 -26.11 1.12
C SER A 187 3.75 -26.57 -0.34
N PRO A 188 3.17 -27.74 -0.67
CA PRO A 188 2.91 -28.09 -2.06
C PRO A 188 1.86 -27.12 -2.66
N PRO A 189 1.83 -26.96 -3.99
CA PRO A 189 0.77 -26.23 -4.67
C PRO A 189 -0.56 -26.89 -4.37
N THR A 190 -1.50 -26.12 -3.86
CA THR A 190 -2.80 -26.59 -3.39
C THR A 190 -3.92 -25.95 -4.21
N PRO A 191 -4.83 -26.73 -4.81
CA PRO A 191 -5.97 -26.16 -5.52
C PRO A 191 -6.96 -25.55 -4.52
N VAL A 192 -7.35 -24.30 -4.78
CA VAL A 192 -8.27 -23.51 -3.95
C VAL A 192 -9.20 -22.73 -4.87
N GLY A 193 -10.41 -23.26 -5.08
CA GLY A 193 -11.38 -22.69 -6.01
C GLY A 193 -10.80 -22.56 -7.43
N PRO A 194 -10.82 -21.38 -8.07
CA PRO A 194 -10.29 -21.17 -9.41
C PRO A 194 -8.76 -20.98 -9.45
N TYR A 195 -8.06 -21.25 -8.34
CA TYR A 195 -6.63 -20.98 -8.19
C TYR A 195 -5.83 -22.20 -7.75
N VAL A 196 -4.54 -22.16 -8.02
CA VAL A 196 -3.53 -22.97 -7.34
C VAL A 196 -2.67 -22.05 -6.49
N VAL A 197 -2.62 -22.32 -5.19
CA VAL A 197 -1.92 -21.51 -4.19
C VAL A 197 -0.69 -22.25 -3.71
N GLN A 198 0.43 -21.54 -3.59
CA GLN A 198 1.64 -22.04 -2.94
C GLN A 198 2.17 -21.05 -1.91
N ARG A 199 2.36 -21.55 -0.68
CA ARG A 199 2.97 -20.83 0.44
C ARG A 199 4.49 -20.91 0.39
N PHE A 200 5.13 -19.80 0.71
CA PHE A 200 6.57 -19.67 0.95
C PHE A 200 6.80 -19.06 2.34
N GLN A 201 8.04 -18.94 2.79
CA GLN A 201 8.36 -18.37 4.10
C GLN A 201 7.94 -16.89 4.24
N ARG A 202 8.14 -16.09 3.19
CA ARG A 202 7.94 -14.64 3.20
C ARG A 202 6.73 -14.17 2.41
N GLY A 203 6.16 -15.05 1.58
CA GLY A 203 5.20 -14.65 0.56
C GLY A 203 4.32 -15.80 0.10
N LEU A 204 3.30 -15.47 -0.67
CA LEU A 204 2.40 -16.45 -1.28
C LEU A 204 2.24 -16.14 -2.76
N MET A 205 2.18 -17.18 -3.58
CA MET A 205 1.83 -17.08 -4.99
C MET A 205 0.50 -17.76 -5.25
N ARG A 206 -0.29 -17.12 -6.10
CA ARG A 206 -1.57 -17.63 -6.59
C ARG A 206 -1.53 -17.66 -8.11
N ARG A 207 -1.64 -18.85 -8.68
CA ARG A 207 -1.80 -19.04 -10.12
C ARG A 207 -3.26 -19.24 -10.45
N PHE A 208 -3.76 -18.51 -11.42
CA PHE A 208 -5.12 -18.67 -11.92
C PHE A 208 -5.19 -19.91 -12.83
N VAL A 209 -6.20 -20.77 -12.64
CA VAL A 209 -6.45 -21.91 -13.55
C VAL A 209 -7.14 -21.40 -14.81
N ASP A 210 -8.14 -20.55 -14.64
CA ASP A 210 -8.80 -19.80 -15.71
C ASP A 210 -8.44 -18.31 -15.58
N PRO A 211 -8.27 -17.57 -16.70
CA PRO A 211 -7.96 -16.14 -16.65
C PRO A 211 -8.96 -15.37 -15.78
N PRO A 212 -8.52 -14.47 -14.89
CA PRO A 212 -9.44 -13.66 -14.11
C PRO A 212 -10.29 -12.77 -15.03
N PRO A 213 -11.54 -12.46 -14.64
CA PRO A 213 -12.43 -11.63 -15.45
C PRO A 213 -11.95 -10.17 -15.58
N VAL A 214 -11.00 -9.74 -14.74
CA VAL A 214 -10.43 -8.39 -14.71
C VAL A 214 -8.93 -8.46 -14.46
N ASP A 215 -8.20 -7.42 -14.87
CA ASP A 215 -6.80 -7.26 -14.49
C ASP A 215 -6.68 -7.06 -12.98
N LEU A 216 -5.81 -7.86 -12.34
CA LEU A 216 -5.64 -7.83 -10.89
C LEU A 216 -4.45 -6.96 -10.48
N PRO A 217 -4.59 -6.15 -9.42
CA PRO A 217 -3.43 -5.52 -8.80
C PRO A 217 -2.48 -6.61 -8.25
N GLY A 218 -1.18 -6.44 -8.45
CA GLY A 218 -0.18 -7.35 -7.88
C GLY A 218 0.23 -8.56 -8.74
N VAL A 219 -0.22 -8.66 -9.99
CA VAL A 219 0.31 -9.63 -10.97
C VAL A 219 1.82 -9.45 -11.11
N VAL A 220 2.60 -10.50 -10.81
CA VAL A 220 4.07 -10.44 -10.79
C VAL A 220 4.62 -10.43 -12.19
N THR A 221 4.09 -11.34 -13.00
CA THR A 221 4.73 -11.79 -14.21
C THR A 221 3.70 -12.57 -15.01
N ARG A 222 3.56 -12.21 -16.29
CA ARG A 222 3.17 -13.17 -17.32
C ARG A 222 4.48 -13.66 -17.90
N LEU A 223 4.82 -14.93 -17.65
CA LEU A 223 6.11 -15.50 -18.12
C LEU A 223 6.20 -15.38 -19.64
N ASN A 224 5.06 -15.61 -20.31
CA ASN A 224 4.79 -15.34 -21.71
C ASN A 224 3.33 -14.85 -21.84
N GLU A 225 2.94 -14.32 -23.00
CA GLU A 225 1.57 -13.82 -23.23
C GLU A 225 0.49 -14.88 -22.96
N ASP A 226 0.81 -16.16 -23.19
CA ASP A 226 -0.10 -17.30 -23.01
C ASP A 226 -0.01 -17.95 -21.61
N ALA A 227 0.95 -17.55 -20.77
CA ALA A 227 1.11 -18.15 -19.45
C ALA A 227 0.02 -17.63 -18.50
N PRO A 228 -0.61 -18.51 -17.69
CA PRO A 228 -1.62 -18.07 -16.73
C PRO A 228 -0.98 -17.08 -15.74
N PRO A 229 -1.71 -16.01 -15.37
CA PRO A 229 -1.16 -14.99 -14.49
C PRO A 229 -0.85 -15.56 -13.11
N VAL A 230 0.29 -15.15 -12.56
CA VAL A 230 0.66 -15.40 -11.17
C VAL A 230 0.60 -14.10 -10.39
N GLU A 231 -0.16 -14.13 -9.32
CA GLU A 231 -0.38 -13.03 -8.40
C GLU A 231 0.36 -13.27 -7.09
N ARG A 232 0.78 -12.18 -6.46
CA ARG A 232 1.32 -12.17 -5.09
C ARG A 232 0.24 -11.75 -4.16
N LEU A 233 0.15 -12.44 -3.03
CA LEU A 233 -0.69 -11.96 -1.97
C LEU A 233 0.01 -10.89 -1.13
N MET A 234 -0.75 -9.88 -0.74
CA MET A 234 -0.32 -8.81 0.16
C MET A 234 -0.08 -9.34 1.57
N VAL A 235 1.10 -9.91 1.83
CA VAL A 235 1.42 -10.49 3.16
C VAL A 235 1.50 -9.47 4.28
N GLY A 236 1.77 -8.20 4.00
CA GLY A 236 1.66 -7.16 5.02
C GLY A 236 0.21 -6.96 5.46
N ASP A 237 -0.73 -7.07 4.53
CA ASP A 237 -2.16 -7.02 4.84
C ASP A 237 -2.61 -8.22 5.67
N LEU A 238 -2.04 -9.40 5.41
CA LEU A 238 -2.24 -10.56 6.28
C LEU A 238 -1.71 -10.30 7.70
N LEU A 239 -0.57 -9.64 7.83
CA LEU A 239 0.00 -9.28 9.14
C LEU A 239 -0.89 -8.29 9.89
N ARG A 240 -1.32 -7.24 9.18
CA ARG A 240 -2.24 -6.20 9.67
C ARG A 240 -3.54 -6.80 10.18
N SER A 241 -4.16 -7.64 9.37
CA SER A 241 -5.44 -8.30 9.70
C SER A 241 -5.32 -9.39 10.76
N SER A 242 -4.14 -9.97 10.94
CA SER A 242 -3.84 -10.87 12.07
C SER A 242 -3.57 -10.13 13.38
N ALA A 243 -3.74 -8.80 13.38
CA ALA A 243 -3.37 -7.89 14.47
C ALA A 243 -1.92 -8.09 14.95
N MET A 244 -1.03 -8.43 14.02
CA MET A 244 0.39 -8.58 14.30
C MET A 244 1.19 -7.36 13.81
N ILE A 245 0.54 -6.20 13.74
CA ILE A 245 1.22 -4.91 13.67
C ILE A 245 0.70 -4.10 14.86
N PRO A 246 1.57 -3.49 15.68
CA PRO A 246 1.12 -2.68 16.81
C PRO A 246 0.09 -1.62 16.34
N PRO A 247 -1.07 -1.47 16.99
CA PRO A 247 -2.13 -0.57 16.51
C PRO A 247 -1.65 0.87 16.29
N ARG A 248 -0.74 1.36 17.14
CA ARG A 248 -0.13 2.69 17.00
C ARG A 248 0.72 2.83 15.73
N ALA A 249 1.27 1.75 15.20
CA ALA A 249 2.02 1.75 13.95
C ALA A 249 1.10 1.81 12.72
N LEU A 250 -0.18 1.47 12.86
CA LEU A 250 -1.21 1.59 11.83
C LEU A 250 -1.88 2.97 11.82
N VAL A 251 -1.59 3.81 12.80
CA VAL A 251 -2.03 5.21 12.80
C VAL A 251 -1.02 6.01 12.01
N ALA A 252 -1.37 6.31 10.76
CA ALA A 252 -0.61 7.23 9.94
C ALA A 252 -0.43 8.59 10.65
N ASP A 253 0.74 9.20 10.48
CA ASP A 253 0.96 10.52 11.07
C ASP A 253 -0.02 11.53 10.47
N ARG A 254 -0.67 12.30 11.35
CA ARG A 254 -1.51 13.44 10.95
C ARG A 254 -0.66 14.65 10.50
N GLY A 255 0.66 14.50 10.47
CA GLY A 255 1.63 15.59 10.50
C GLY A 255 1.90 16.21 9.14
N LEU A 256 1.73 17.53 9.09
CA LEU A 256 2.01 18.45 7.97
C LEU A 256 3.50 18.56 7.59
N ASP A 257 4.38 17.82 8.26
CA ASP A 257 5.82 17.83 8.04
C ASP A 257 6.33 16.39 7.85
N PRO A 258 6.51 15.94 6.59
CA PRO A 258 7.06 14.62 6.32
C PRO A 258 8.49 14.46 6.86
N GLN A 259 9.25 15.54 7.08
CA GLN A 259 10.66 15.46 7.51
C GLN A 259 10.84 15.22 9.02
N ALA A 260 9.77 15.22 9.81
CA ALA A 260 9.84 15.22 11.27
C ALA A 260 9.54 13.85 11.91
N TYR A 261 9.73 12.74 11.21
CA TYR A 261 9.51 11.43 11.82
C TYR A 261 10.53 11.15 12.92
N ASN A 262 10.07 11.16 14.17
CA ASN A 262 10.91 10.80 15.30
C ASN A 262 10.97 9.27 15.46
N TRP A 263 12.02 8.66 14.90
CA TRP A 263 12.29 7.21 15.01
C TRP A 263 12.44 6.70 16.45
N THR A 264 12.83 7.58 17.39
CA THR A 264 12.87 7.21 18.82
C THR A 264 11.48 7.06 19.42
N ALA A 265 10.44 7.55 18.75
CA ALA A 265 9.04 7.40 19.13
C ALA A 265 8.33 6.26 18.36
N ALA A 266 9.10 5.38 17.69
CA ALA A 266 8.54 4.18 17.08
C ALA A 266 7.77 3.37 18.16
N PRO A 267 6.53 2.94 17.89
CA PRO A 267 5.76 2.18 18.88
C PRO A 267 6.49 0.89 19.28
N ASP A 268 6.69 0.68 20.57
CA ASP A 268 7.27 -0.55 21.12
C ASP A 268 6.19 -1.60 21.39
N ALA A 269 6.50 -2.85 21.06
CA ALA A 269 5.77 -4.02 21.51
C ALA A 269 6.75 -5.04 22.13
N PRO A 270 6.29 -5.83 23.13
CA PRO A 270 7.15 -6.82 23.77
C PRO A 270 7.59 -7.90 22.77
N GLU A 271 8.71 -8.58 23.02
CA GLU A 271 9.16 -9.70 22.17
C GLU A 271 8.10 -10.81 22.02
N SER A 272 7.28 -10.99 23.06
CA SER A 272 6.16 -11.94 23.05
C SER A 272 4.99 -11.52 22.15
N PHE A 273 5.04 -10.34 21.52
CA PHE A 273 3.96 -9.83 20.69
C PHE A 273 3.60 -10.79 19.55
N TRP A 274 4.60 -11.37 18.87
CA TRP A 274 4.34 -12.33 17.79
C TRP A 274 3.88 -13.71 18.27
N SER A 275 4.26 -14.11 19.48
CA SER A 275 3.94 -15.43 20.05
C SER A 275 2.65 -15.45 20.87
N GLY A 276 2.13 -14.28 21.25
CA GLY A 276 0.89 -14.15 22.01
C GLY A 276 -0.36 -14.43 21.16
N ALA A 277 -0.89 -15.65 21.22
CA ALA A 277 -2.12 -16.03 20.53
C ALA A 277 -3.35 -15.17 20.93
N GLY A 278 -3.32 -14.52 22.10
CA GLY A 278 -4.49 -13.94 22.77
C GLY A 278 -4.57 -12.40 22.86
N GLN A 279 -3.59 -11.65 22.34
CA GLN A 279 -3.62 -10.17 22.42
C GLN A 279 -4.06 -9.48 21.11
N SER A 280 -4.48 -10.26 20.10
CA SER A 280 -5.03 -9.72 18.85
C SER A 280 -6.43 -9.15 19.08
N VAL A 281 -6.49 -7.88 19.48
CA VAL A 281 -7.73 -7.09 19.59
C VAL A 281 -8.13 -6.66 18.18
N GLY A 282 -8.75 -7.55 17.42
CA GLY A 282 -9.11 -7.31 16.02
C GLY A 282 -9.34 -8.63 15.31
N GLY A 283 -10.58 -9.09 15.31
CA GLY A 283 -10.97 -10.35 14.69
C GLY A 283 -10.76 -10.35 13.17
N TRP A 284 -10.44 -11.52 12.63
CA TRP A 284 -10.37 -11.81 11.19
C TRP A 284 -11.63 -11.41 10.41
N ASP A 285 -12.74 -11.12 11.09
CA ASP A 285 -14.02 -10.70 10.51
C ASP A 285 -13.91 -9.40 9.69
N LEU A 286 -12.95 -8.52 9.97
CA LEU A 286 -12.72 -7.29 9.20
C LEU A 286 -12.16 -7.56 7.79
N LEU A 287 -11.43 -8.67 7.57
CA LEU A 287 -10.98 -9.04 6.22
C LEU A 287 -12.14 -9.49 5.33
N LEU A 288 -13.14 -10.15 5.91
CA LEU A 288 -14.32 -10.59 5.17
C LEU A 288 -15.19 -9.40 4.74
N HIS A 289 -15.11 -8.26 5.43
CA HIS A 289 -15.80 -7.03 5.02
C HIS A 289 -15.01 -6.17 4.04
N ARG A 290 -13.67 -6.28 4.01
CA ARG A 290 -12.82 -5.72 2.95
C ARG A 290 -12.70 -6.64 1.73
N ALA A 291 -13.67 -7.53 1.55
CA ALA A 291 -13.72 -8.54 0.50
C ALA A 291 -13.69 -7.98 -0.93
N GLY A 292 -13.47 -6.70 -1.20
CA GLY A 292 -13.03 -6.26 -2.54
C GLY A 292 -11.61 -6.73 -2.91
N ALA A 293 -10.75 -7.04 -1.93
CA ALA A 293 -9.37 -7.53 -2.18
C ALA A 293 -9.26 -9.06 -2.31
N PHE A 294 -10.29 -9.80 -1.86
CA PHE A 294 -10.32 -11.27 -1.89
C PHE A 294 -11.55 -11.85 -2.63
N ASP A 295 -12.58 -11.04 -2.89
CA ASP A 295 -13.80 -11.37 -3.62
C ASP A 295 -14.01 -10.32 -4.73
N ILE A 296 -13.85 -10.74 -5.98
CA ILE A 296 -14.01 -9.86 -7.13
C ILE A 296 -15.51 -9.65 -7.36
N GLY A 297 -16.10 -8.66 -6.69
CA GLY A 297 -17.39 -8.10 -7.08
C GLY A 297 -18.30 -7.63 -5.95
N THR A 298 -18.03 -6.46 -5.36
CA THR A 298 -19.05 -5.45 -5.00
C THR A 298 -18.35 -4.19 -4.47
N ALA A 299 -18.39 -3.09 -5.23
CA ALA A 299 -17.86 -1.80 -4.83
C ALA A 299 -18.94 -0.95 -4.13
N GLY A 300 -18.65 -0.43 -2.94
CA GLY A 300 -19.44 0.62 -2.29
C GLY A 300 -19.46 0.53 -0.77
N GLY A 301 -18.48 1.12 -0.08
CA GLY A 301 -18.47 1.29 1.38
C GLY A 301 -17.73 2.57 1.80
N ASP A 302 -18.29 3.30 2.77
CA ASP A 302 -17.99 4.68 3.16
C ASP A 302 -16.82 4.80 4.17
N ASP A 303 -15.90 5.75 3.93
CA ASP A 303 -14.62 5.98 4.66
C ASP A 303 -14.80 6.46 6.12
N SER A 304 -16.00 6.91 6.50
CA SER A 304 -16.28 7.49 7.82
C SER A 304 -16.17 6.48 8.97
N SER A 305 -16.39 5.19 8.70
CA SER A 305 -16.42 4.13 9.72
C SER A 305 -15.05 3.76 10.30
N MET A 306 -13.96 3.90 9.53
CA MET A 306 -12.62 3.48 9.98
C MET A 306 -12.01 4.39 11.06
N SER A 307 -12.39 5.67 11.11
CA SER A 307 -11.79 6.62 12.06
C SER A 307 -12.34 6.46 13.47
N ASP A 308 -13.63 6.13 13.61
CA ASP A 308 -14.29 5.97 14.91
C ASP A 308 -13.88 4.66 15.59
N GLU A 309 -13.55 3.62 14.82
CA GLU A 309 -13.17 2.30 15.35
C GLU A 309 -11.76 2.28 15.95
N VAL A 310 -10.79 2.99 15.34
CA VAL A 310 -9.42 3.12 15.86
C VAL A 310 -9.38 3.91 17.17
N PHE A 311 -10.27 4.89 17.33
CA PHE A 311 -10.39 5.66 18.58
C PHE A 311 -10.90 4.80 19.76
N HIS A 312 -11.78 3.83 19.49
CA HIS A 312 -12.24 2.90 20.53
C HIS A 312 -11.18 1.86 20.92
N ALA A 313 -10.38 1.36 19.97
CA ALA A 313 -9.32 0.40 20.26
C ALA A 313 -8.12 0.99 21.04
N THR A 314 -7.93 2.30 21.03
CA THR A 314 -6.81 2.98 21.71
C THR A 314 -7.15 3.48 23.12
N SER A 315 -8.41 3.34 23.56
CA SER A 315 -8.90 3.75 24.89
C SER A 315 -9.06 2.59 25.89
N MET A 316 -8.62 1.40 25.53
CA MET A 316 -8.50 0.20 26.39
C MET A 316 -7.03 -0.16 26.58
#